data_AF-A0A0K8TKQ8-F1
#
_entry.id   AF-A0A0K8TKQ8-F1
#
_cell.length_a   1.000
_cell.length_b   1.000
_cell.length_c   1.000
_cell.angle_alpha   90.00
_cell.angle_beta   90.00
_cell.angle_gamma   90.00
#
_symmetry.space_group_name_H-M   'P 1'
#
loop_
_entity.id
_entity.type
_entity.pdbx_description
1 polymer ?
#
loop_
_entity_poly.entity_id
_entity_poly.type
_entity_poly.pdbx_seq_one_letter_code
_entity_poly.pdbx_strand_id
1 'polypeptide(L)'
;YNAQRAKHLENMKYKKKYARLKRLIKDYVFENASLCDQISQIQENIAIIKEERRFLLTKLVEYENDGETPMPPTPNSNAGEPSSAPAKRGPKKRLNSDGSIRSKSSNGSKSNNSSKKQPAVQQITVDQQGMPVYPICIGNLTIHSIGEIVAENTNFHNEKWIYPLGFTSTRVYAHPKEPERKCTFTCKILDNSGTPQFQIIPEADFDHVFFGESADVCHLGLLEAIVRVSDIKNLPLRPQGEVFFGLGNPSVVSLIQSLPNAKKCANFKGFQIDSGIYAENDADPTLNFDALQKLIVISAYHSVPEIKEEPP
;
A
#
# COMPACT_ATOMS: atom_id res chain seq x y z
N TYR A 1 45.70 -14.71 58.05
CA TYR A 1 46.14 -15.55 56.91
C TYR A 1 44.97 -16.15 56.11
N ASN A 2 44.05 -16.92 56.72
CA ASN A 2 42.96 -17.59 55.99
C ASN A 2 41.92 -16.65 55.32
N ALA A 3 41.54 -15.55 55.96
CA ALA A 3 40.58 -14.57 55.39
C ALA A 3 41.13 -13.81 54.17
N GLN A 4 42.44 -13.56 54.14
CA GLN A 4 43.13 -12.84 53.05
C GLN A 4 43.28 -13.74 51.81
N ARG A 5 43.54 -15.03 52.04
CA ARG A 5 43.53 -16.06 50.99
C ARG A 5 42.14 -16.28 50.39
N ALA A 6 41.09 -16.26 51.21
CA ALA A 6 39.70 -16.35 50.75
C ALA A 6 39.30 -15.16 49.86
N LYS A 7 39.59 -13.93 50.28
CA LYS A 7 39.37 -12.71 49.46
C LYS A 7 40.13 -12.74 48.12
N HIS A 8 41.38 -13.22 48.12
CA HIS A 8 42.16 -13.36 46.90
C HIS A 8 41.54 -14.38 45.93
N LEU A 9 41.06 -15.52 46.43
CA LEU A 9 40.36 -16.53 45.63
C LEU A 9 39.04 -16.00 45.05
N GLU A 10 38.30 -15.22 45.83
CA GLU A 10 37.06 -14.58 45.38
C GLU A 10 37.33 -13.56 44.26
N ASN A 11 38.35 -12.71 44.42
CA ASN A 11 38.76 -11.75 43.40
C ASN A 11 39.19 -12.43 42.09
N MET A 12 39.89 -13.57 42.19
CA MET A 12 40.25 -14.38 41.01
C MET A 12 39.01 -14.98 40.31
N LYS A 13 37.95 -15.33 41.05
CA LYS A 13 36.67 -15.76 40.45
C LYS A 13 35.98 -14.60 39.72
N TYR A 14 35.92 -13.42 40.33
CA TYR A 14 35.36 -12.23 39.68
C TYR A 14 36.11 -11.86 38.41
N LYS A 15 37.45 -11.87 38.43
CA LYS A 15 38.27 -11.61 37.25
C LYS A 15 37.99 -12.57 36.10
N LYS A 16 37.83 -13.87 36.40
CA LYS A 16 37.44 -14.88 35.40
C LYS A 16 36.02 -14.64 34.85
N LYS A 17 35.05 -14.33 35.72
CA LYS A 17 33.66 -14.03 35.31
C LYS A 17 33.60 -12.80 34.42
N TYR A 18 34.31 -11.74 34.78
CA TYR A 18 34.42 -10.52 33.99
C TYR A 18 35.07 -10.78 32.61
N ALA A 19 36.16 -11.53 32.57
CA ALA A 19 36.81 -11.90 31.30
C ALA A 19 35.88 -12.72 30.39
N ARG A 20 35.10 -13.64 30.97
CA ARG A 20 34.09 -14.42 30.22
C ARG A 20 32.98 -13.53 29.70
N LEU A 21 32.45 -12.62 30.52
CA LEU A 21 31.39 -11.70 30.13
C LEU A 21 31.85 -10.74 29.02
N LYS A 22 33.08 -10.23 29.13
CA LYS A 22 33.70 -9.39 28.09
C LYS A 22 33.85 -10.12 26.75
N ARG A 23 34.21 -11.40 26.78
CA ARG A 23 34.26 -12.23 25.56
C ARG A 23 32.87 -12.43 24.97
N LEU A 24 31.89 -12.79 25.79
CA LEU A 24 30.49 -12.94 25.36
C LEU A 24 29.93 -11.68 24.69
N ILE A 25 30.14 -10.51 25.31
CA ILE A 25 29.70 -9.22 24.74
C ILE A 25 30.38 -8.99 23.39
N LYS A 26 31.68 -9.25 23.29
CA LYS A 26 32.42 -9.11 22.04
C LYS A 26 31.83 -10.04 20.96
N ASP A 27 31.61 -11.30 21.30
CA ASP A 27 31.05 -12.30 20.37
C ASP A 27 29.65 -11.88 19.89
N TYR A 28 28.78 -11.39 20.79
CA TYR A 28 27.46 -10.87 20.41
C TYR A 28 27.53 -9.65 19.49
N VAL A 29 28.49 -8.75 19.70
CA VAL A 29 28.68 -7.59 18.80
C VAL A 29 29.10 -8.06 17.41
N PHE A 30 29.99 -9.04 17.30
CA PHE A 30 30.37 -9.62 16.00
C PHE A 30 29.22 -10.34 15.32
N GLU A 31 28.45 -11.13 16.08
CA GLU A 31 27.28 -11.83 15.55
C GLU A 31 26.24 -10.83 15.02
N ASN A 32 25.91 -9.79 15.80
CA ASN A 32 25.00 -8.74 15.37
C ASN A 32 25.50 -8.01 14.11
N ALA A 33 26.79 -7.69 14.03
CA ALA A 33 27.36 -7.06 12.84
C ALA A 33 27.20 -7.97 11.60
N SER A 34 27.48 -9.28 11.74
CA SER A 34 27.33 -10.23 10.65
C SER A 34 25.87 -10.43 10.20
N LEU A 35 24.91 -10.31 11.12
CA LEU A 35 23.48 -10.36 10.81
C LEU A 35 23.03 -9.09 10.08
N CYS A 36 23.52 -7.91 10.49
CA CYS A 36 23.25 -6.66 9.78
C CYS A 36 23.75 -6.70 8.33
N ASP A 37 24.94 -7.26 8.09
CA ASP A 37 25.47 -7.45 6.74
C ASP A 37 24.57 -8.37 5.90
N GLN A 38 24.12 -9.50 6.48
CA GLN A 38 23.21 -10.43 5.80
C GLN A 38 21.85 -9.78 5.48
N ILE A 39 21.27 -9.04 6.42
CA ILE A 39 20.02 -8.31 6.21
C ILE A 39 20.18 -7.30 5.07
N SER A 40 21.31 -6.58 5.04
CA SER A 40 21.58 -5.59 4.00
C SER A 40 21.66 -6.25 2.61
N GLN A 41 22.34 -7.39 2.49
CA GLN A 41 22.39 -8.17 1.24
C GLN A 41 21.00 -8.67 0.81
N ILE A 42 20.19 -9.17 1.75
CA ILE A 42 18.82 -9.63 1.44
C ILE A 42 17.96 -8.47 0.96
N GLN A 43 18.07 -7.29 1.60
CA GLN A 43 17.33 -6.10 1.20
C GLN A 43 17.72 -5.62 -0.21
N GLU A 44 19.02 -5.64 -0.55
CA GLU A 44 19.51 -5.33 -1.89
C GLU A 44 18.94 -6.31 -2.93
N ASN A 45 19.00 -7.62 -2.66
CA ASN A 45 18.41 -8.64 -3.54
C ASN A 45 16.90 -8.43 -3.74
N ILE A 46 16.17 -8.12 -2.67
CA ILE A 46 14.74 -7.79 -2.75
C ILE A 46 14.51 -6.55 -3.62
N ALA A 47 15.37 -5.53 -3.51
CA ALA A 47 15.26 -4.32 -4.32
C ALA A 47 15.45 -4.62 -5.82
N ILE A 48 16.46 -5.42 -6.16
CA ILE A 48 16.74 -5.87 -7.53
C ILE A 48 15.55 -6.66 -8.10
N ILE A 49 15.06 -7.68 -7.37
CA ILE A 49 13.92 -8.50 -7.82
C ILE A 49 12.66 -7.64 -7.99
N LYS A 50 12.44 -6.65 -7.11
CA LYS A 50 11.32 -5.72 -7.25
C LYS A 50 11.44 -4.87 -8.52
N GLU A 51 12.64 -4.48 -8.91
CA GLU A 51 12.90 -3.75 -10.15
C GLU A 51 12.70 -4.62 -11.38
N GLU A 52 13.22 -5.84 -11.38
CA GLU A 52 12.99 -6.83 -12.45
C GLU A 52 11.50 -7.14 -12.63
N ARG A 53 10.77 -7.34 -11.53
CA ARG A 53 9.31 -7.55 -11.56
C ARG A 53 8.58 -6.35 -12.17
N ARG A 54 8.96 -5.12 -11.79
CA ARG A 54 8.37 -3.89 -12.37
C ARG A 54 8.65 -3.82 -13.87
N PHE A 55 9.88 -4.10 -14.28
CA PHE A 55 10.28 -4.12 -15.68
C PHE A 55 9.48 -5.14 -16.50
N LEU A 56 9.42 -6.39 -16.05
CA LEU A 56 8.68 -7.45 -16.73
C LEU A 56 7.18 -7.16 -16.81
N LEU A 57 6.60 -6.63 -15.73
CA LEU A 57 5.18 -6.26 -15.73
C LEU A 57 4.89 -5.12 -16.70
N THR A 58 5.77 -4.13 -16.78
CA THR A 58 5.65 -3.01 -17.73
C THR A 58 5.70 -3.54 -19.17
N LYS A 59 6.66 -4.42 -19.45
CA LYS A 59 6.81 -5.04 -20.76
C LYS A 59 5.62 -5.94 -21.15
N LEU A 60 5.02 -6.63 -20.18
CA LEU A 60 3.83 -7.45 -20.39
C LEU A 60 2.63 -6.59 -20.77
N VAL A 61 2.43 -5.45 -20.09
CA VAL A 61 1.39 -4.46 -20.44
C VAL A 61 1.61 -3.87 -21.84
N GLU A 62 2.86 -3.63 -22.23
CA GLU A 62 3.18 -3.19 -23.60
C GLU A 62 2.77 -4.25 -24.65
N TYR A 63 3.02 -5.54 -24.40
CA TYR A 63 2.61 -6.61 -25.30
C TYR A 63 1.10 -6.85 -25.33
N GLU A 64 0.40 -6.70 -24.21
CA GLU A 64 -1.06 -6.80 -24.17
C GLU A 64 -1.73 -5.65 -24.92
N ASN A 65 -1.15 -4.44 -24.90
CA ASN A 65 -1.62 -3.30 -25.68
C ASN A 65 -1.32 -3.40 -27.19
N ASP A 66 -0.24 -4.08 -27.60
CA ASP A 66 0.08 -4.34 -29.02
C ASP A 66 -0.76 -5.49 -29.63
N GLY A 67 -1.57 -6.18 -28.83
CA GLY A 67 -2.42 -7.32 -29.24
C GLY A 67 -3.78 -6.95 -29.86
N GLU A 68 -4.25 -5.71 -29.74
CA GLU A 68 -5.49 -5.25 -30.37
C GLU A 68 -5.23 -4.56 -31.72
N THR A 69 -4.90 -5.36 -32.75
CA THR A 69 -5.02 -4.91 -34.14
C THR A 69 -6.32 -5.49 -34.73
N PRO A 70 -7.31 -4.66 -35.15
CA PRO A 70 -8.53 -5.16 -35.76
C PRO A 70 -8.23 -5.82 -37.11
N MET A 71 -8.69 -7.06 -37.29
CA MET A 71 -8.68 -7.73 -38.59
C MET A 71 -9.48 -6.93 -39.64
N PRO A 72 -8.94 -6.71 -40.86
CA PRO A 72 -9.75 -6.29 -41.99
C PRO A 72 -10.43 -7.50 -42.67
N PRO A 73 -11.62 -7.31 -43.26
CA PRO A 73 -12.38 -8.39 -43.87
C PRO A 73 -11.81 -8.82 -45.22
N THR A 74 -11.93 -10.11 -45.50
CA THR A 74 -11.63 -10.76 -46.78
C THR A 74 -12.46 -10.20 -47.93
N PRO A 75 -11.89 -10.12 -49.15
CA PRO A 75 -12.64 -10.54 -50.32
C PRO A 75 -11.86 -11.54 -51.22
N ASN A 76 -12.68 -12.38 -51.85
CA ASN A 76 -12.35 -13.44 -52.81
C ASN A 76 -11.51 -12.98 -54.03
N SER A 77 -10.61 -13.89 -54.44
CA SER A 77 -10.26 -14.33 -55.80
C SER A 77 -10.05 -13.30 -56.93
N ASN A 78 -8.80 -13.12 -57.39
CA ASN A 78 -8.35 -13.58 -58.73
C ASN A 78 -6.86 -13.25 -59.02
N ALA A 79 -6.29 -14.08 -59.91
CA ALA A 79 -4.88 -14.31 -60.22
C ALA A 79 -4.13 -13.22 -61.03
N GLY A 80 -2.79 -13.27 -60.98
CA GLY A 80 -1.88 -12.66 -61.99
C GLY A 80 -0.48 -12.28 -61.48
N GLU A 81 0.51 -13.17 -61.69
CA GLU A 81 1.97 -12.97 -61.56
C GLU A 81 2.57 -11.95 -62.60
N PRO A 82 3.91 -11.74 -62.72
CA PRO A 82 4.93 -11.26 -61.76
C PRO A 82 5.89 -10.21 -62.43
N SER A 83 7.08 -9.95 -61.83
CA SER A 83 8.30 -9.24 -62.34
C SER A 83 8.60 -7.93 -61.57
N SER A 84 9.78 -7.59 -61.06
CA SER A 84 11.18 -8.01 -61.26
C SER A 84 12.04 -7.61 -60.04
N ALA A 85 13.16 -8.32 -59.85
CA ALA A 85 14.15 -8.20 -58.77
C ALA A 85 15.22 -7.10 -59.04
N PRO A 86 16.43 -7.08 -58.41
CA PRO A 86 16.88 -7.20 -57.00
C PRO A 86 17.94 -6.12 -56.59
N ALA A 87 18.40 -6.11 -55.31
CA ALA A 87 19.82 -6.01 -54.84
C ALA A 87 19.91 -5.36 -53.44
N LYS A 88 20.29 -6.08 -52.36
CA LYS A 88 21.63 -6.51 -51.87
C LYS A 88 22.42 -5.46 -51.04
N ARG A 89 22.66 -5.83 -49.75
CA ARG A 89 23.91 -5.75 -48.93
C ARG A 89 24.41 -4.33 -48.57
N GLY A 90 24.88 -3.98 -47.36
CA GLY A 90 25.34 -4.70 -46.17
C GLY A 90 25.74 -3.71 -45.03
N PRO A 91 26.45 -4.14 -43.97
CA PRO A 91 26.57 -3.41 -42.69
C PRO A 91 27.98 -2.84 -42.35
N LYS A 92 28.04 -2.04 -41.25
CA LYS A 92 29.18 -1.50 -40.44
C LYS A 92 29.24 0.05 -40.49
N LYS A 93 29.55 0.80 -39.42
CA LYS A 93 30.73 0.69 -38.55
C LYS A 93 30.61 1.63 -37.33
N ARG A 94 31.24 1.25 -36.21
CA ARG A 94 31.49 2.05 -34.98
C ARG A 94 32.60 3.10 -35.23
N LEU A 95 32.59 4.19 -34.46
CA LEU A 95 33.80 4.91 -34.04
C LEU A 95 33.54 5.78 -32.78
N ASN A 96 34.42 5.62 -31.79
CA ASN A 96 34.67 6.52 -30.66
C ASN A 96 35.66 7.61 -31.11
N SER A 97 35.56 8.81 -30.53
CA SER A 97 36.75 9.59 -30.13
C SER A 97 36.40 10.66 -29.10
N ASP A 98 37.41 10.92 -28.28
CA ASP A 98 37.50 11.61 -26.99
C ASP A 98 37.70 13.14 -27.10
N GLY A 99 37.55 13.89 -26.00
CA GLY A 99 38.15 15.24 -25.85
C GLY A 99 37.37 16.38 -25.15
N SER A 100 37.49 16.46 -23.82
CA SER A 100 37.83 17.65 -22.97
C SER A 100 37.00 18.98 -22.94
N ILE A 101 36.44 19.24 -21.72
CA ILE A 101 36.41 20.48 -20.91
C ILE A 101 35.78 21.78 -21.46
N ARG A 102 34.66 22.22 -20.84
CA ARG A 102 34.51 23.59 -20.29
C ARG A 102 33.33 23.76 -19.33
N SER A 103 33.61 24.35 -18.17
CA SER A 103 32.65 24.85 -17.19
C SER A 103 31.87 26.06 -17.73
N LYS A 104 30.56 26.10 -17.47
CA LYS A 104 29.80 27.35 -17.33
C LYS A 104 28.49 27.11 -16.55
N SER A 105 28.42 27.80 -15.43
CA SER A 105 27.24 28.06 -14.61
C SER A 105 26.13 28.73 -15.41
N SER A 106 24.91 28.21 -15.31
CA SER A 106 23.69 29.01 -15.45
C SER A 106 22.54 28.38 -14.66
N ASN A 107 22.08 29.15 -13.67
CA ASN A 107 20.80 28.94 -13.00
C ASN A 107 19.68 28.93 -14.04
N GLY A 108 18.93 27.82 -14.08
CA GLY A 108 17.71 27.69 -14.85
C GLY A 108 16.76 26.78 -14.10
N SER A 109 15.82 27.39 -13.38
CA SER A 109 14.71 26.73 -12.71
C SER A 109 13.89 25.94 -13.74
N LYS A 110 14.14 24.64 -13.84
CA LYS A 110 13.23 23.72 -14.53
C LYS A 110 12.12 23.35 -13.57
N SER A 111 11.02 24.07 -13.73
CA SER A 111 9.68 23.67 -13.30
C SER A 111 9.45 22.21 -13.69
N ASN A 112 9.47 21.32 -12.69
CA ASN A 112 8.97 19.96 -12.84
C ASN A 112 7.44 20.05 -12.89
N ASN A 113 6.90 20.25 -14.09
CA ASN A 113 5.51 19.88 -14.38
C ASN A 113 5.43 18.36 -14.25
N SER A 114 5.17 17.87 -13.04
CA SER A 114 4.64 16.54 -12.81
C SER A 114 3.26 16.51 -13.44
N SER A 115 3.19 15.97 -14.65
CA SER A 115 1.94 15.55 -15.27
C SER A 115 1.24 14.62 -14.28
N LYS A 116 0.19 15.16 -13.63
CA LYS A 116 -0.69 14.42 -12.73
C LYS A 116 -1.19 13.18 -13.47
N LYS A 117 -0.63 12.00 -13.15
CA LYS A 117 -1.16 10.73 -13.63
C LYS A 117 -2.56 10.60 -13.02
N GLN A 118 -3.58 10.63 -13.88
CA GLN A 118 -4.95 10.30 -13.48
C GLN A 118 -4.94 8.91 -12.83
N PRO A 119 -5.61 8.71 -11.69
CA PRO A 119 -5.68 7.40 -11.05
C PRO A 119 -6.40 6.43 -12.01
N ALA A 120 -5.77 5.29 -12.30
CA ALA A 120 -6.31 4.30 -13.22
C ALA A 120 -7.55 3.64 -12.61
N VAL A 121 -8.68 3.71 -13.31
CA VAL A 121 -9.91 2.96 -12.97
C VAL A 121 -9.70 1.52 -13.45
N GLN A 122 -9.85 0.55 -12.55
CA GLN A 122 -9.76 -0.86 -12.93
C GLN A 122 -11.01 -1.23 -13.72
N GLN A 123 -10.86 -1.90 -14.86
CA GLN A 123 -12.01 -2.41 -15.61
C GLN A 123 -12.71 -3.48 -14.79
N ILE A 124 -13.98 -3.23 -14.47
CA ILE A 124 -14.82 -4.14 -13.70
C ILE A 124 -15.44 -5.15 -14.67
N THR A 125 -15.30 -6.43 -14.36
CA THR A 125 -15.95 -7.48 -15.13
C THR A 125 -17.46 -7.37 -14.98
N VAL A 126 -18.16 -7.32 -16.10
CA VAL A 126 -19.63 -7.33 -16.16
C VAL A 126 -20.13 -8.65 -16.73
N ASP A 127 -21.31 -9.06 -16.31
CA ASP A 127 -21.99 -10.25 -16.84
C ASP A 127 -22.69 -9.96 -18.18
N GLN A 128 -23.41 -10.97 -18.70
CA GLN A 128 -24.14 -10.88 -19.97
C GLN A 128 -25.25 -9.81 -19.96
N GLN A 129 -25.65 -9.33 -18.79
CA GLN A 129 -26.69 -8.31 -18.59
C GLN A 129 -26.07 -6.92 -18.35
N GLY A 130 -24.74 -6.81 -18.37
CA GLY A 130 -24.02 -5.57 -18.10
C GLY A 130 -23.91 -5.24 -16.61
N MET A 131 -24.23 -6.18 -15.72
CA MET A 131 -24.16 -5.98 -14.27
C MET A 131 -22.76 -6.37 -13.76
N PRO A 132 -22.19 -5.65 -12.77
CA PRO A 132 -20.92 -6.02 -12.16
C PRO A 132 -20.95 -7.42 -11.56
N VAL A 133 -19.91 -8.22 -11.84
CA VAL A 133 -19.73 -9.54 -11.22
C VAL A 133 -19.02 -9.38 -9.88
N TYR A 134 -19.65 -9.85 -8.81
CA TYR A 134 -19.08 -9.86 -7.47
C TYR A 134 -18.44 -11.22 -7.13
N PRO A 135 -17.41 -11.25 -6.28
CA PRO A 135 -16.76 -10.10 -5.63
C PRO A 135 -15.79 -9.36 -6.56
N ILE A 136 -15.67 -8.04 -6.39
CA ILE A 136 -14.73 -7.19 -7.15
C ILE A 136 -13.49 -6.94 -6.30
N CYS A 137 -12.36 -7.52 -6.72
CA CYS A 137 -11.08 -7.42 -6.00
C CYS A 137 -10.24 -6.25 -6.51
N ILE A 138 -9.85 -5.34 -5.61
CA ILE A 138 -9.08 -4.12 -5.87
C ILE A 138 -7.95 -4.02 -4.83
N GLY A 139 -6.80 -4.64 -5.10
CA GLY A 139 -5.67 -4.63 -4.17
C GLY A 139 -5.98 -5.35 -2.85
N ASN A 140 -5.95 -4.64 -1.72
CA ASN A 140 -6.32 -5.15 -0.40
C ASN A 140 -7.80 -4.90 -0.03
N LEU A 141 -8.59 -4.34 -0.95
CA LEU A 141 -10.04 -4.12 -0.84
C LEU A 141 -10.77 -5.12 -1.72
N THR A 142 -11.89 -5.67 -1.25
CA THR A 142 -12.78 -6.51 -2.04
C THR A 142 -14.22 -6.08 -1.80
N ILE A 143 -14.95 -5.76 -2.87
CA ILE A 143 -16.36 -5.35 -2.79
C ILE A 143 -17.23 -6.60 -2.97
N HIS A 144 -18.12 -6.86 -2.01
CA HIS A 144 -19.08 -7.97 -2.05
C HIS A 144 -20.46 -7.52 -2.51
N SER A 145 -20.86 -6.30 -2.14
CA SER A 145 -22.12 -5.70 -2.56
C SER A 145 -21.97 -4.17 -2.57
N ILE A 146 -22.43 -3.52 -3.64
CA ILE A 146 -22.43 -2.06 -3.74
C ILE A 146 -23.61 -1.42 -3.01
N GLY A 147 -24.65 -2.18 -2.67
CA GLY A 147 -25.86 -1.69 -2.02
C GLY A 147 -26.78 -0.85 -2.91
N GLU A 148 -27.73 -0.17 -2.29
CA GLU A 148 -28.78 0.62 -2.94
C GLU A 148 -28.78 2.08 -2.46
N ILE A 149 -29.06 3.02 -3.36
CA ILE A 149 -29.06 4.45 -3.02
C ILE A 149 -30.44 4.90 -2.56
N VAL A 150 -30.52 5.32 -1.29
CA VAL A 150 -31.71 5.90 -0.66
C VAL A 150 -31.69 7.43 -0.81
N ALA A 151 -31.92 7.92 -2.02
CA ALA A 151 -31.78 9.35 -2.33
C ALA A 151 -32.78 10.26 -1.60
N GLU A 152 -33.95 9.75 -1.22
CA GLU A 152 -34.97 10.51 -0.48
C GLU A 152 -34.53 10.85 0.95
N ASN A 153 -33.61 10.05 1.50
CA ASN A 153 -33.09 10.25 2.85
C ASN A 153 -31.75 10.99 2.79
N THR A 154 -31.75 12.24 3.23
CA THR A 154 -30.57 13.11 3.25
C THR A 154 -29.48 12.64 4.22
N ASN A 155 -29.76 11.69 5.11
CA ASN A 155 -28.74 11.13 6.00
C ASN A 155 -27.78 10.18 5.27
N PHE A 156 -28.19 9.62 4.13
CA PHE A 156 -27.39 8.65 3.36
C PHE A 156 -26.51 9.30 2.29
N HIS A 157 -26.41 10.63 2.24
CA HIS A 157 -25.49 11.31 1.34
C HIS A 157 -25.15 12.71 1.85
N ASN A 158 -23.94 13.17 1.57
CA ASN A 158 -23.51 14.54 1.84
C ASN A 158 -22.89 15.15 0.57
N GLU A 159 -22.22 16.29 0.71
CA GLU A 159 -21.61 16.98 -0.43
C GLU A 159 -20.58 16.14 -1.20
N LYS A 160 -19.90 15.20 -0.52
CA LYS A 160 -18.74 14.46 -1.03
C LYS A 160 -19.00 12.96 -1.22
N TRP A 161 -19.96 12.40 -0.49
CA TRP A 161 -20.16 10.97 -0.37
C TRP A 161 -21.62 10.57 -0.53
N ILE A 162 -21.84 9.40 -1.11
CA ILE A 162 -23.10 8.66 -1.08
C ILE A 162 -22.83 7.39 -0.28
N TYR A 163 -23.74 7.03 0.61
CA TYR A 163 -23.68 5.85 1.46
C TYR A 163 -24.78 4.88 1.03
N PRO A 164 -24.49 3.91 0.13
CA PRO A 164 -25.49 2.95 -0.29
C PRO A 164 -25.86 2.00 0.86
N LEU A 165 -27.15 1.78 1.04
CA LEU A 165 -27.67 0.84 2.03
C LEU A 165 -27.35 -0.60 1.60
N GLY A 166 -26.81 -1.40 2.51
CA GLY A 166 -26.39 -2.78 2.22
C GLY A 166 -25.01 -2.88 1.55
N PHE A 167 -24.30 -1.75 1.38
CA PHE A 167 -22.91 -1.77 0.93
C PHE A 167 -22.09 -2.68 1.84
N THR A 168 -21.36 -3.61 1.25
CA THR A 168 -20.51 -4.58 1.95
C THR A 168 -19.19 -4.74 1.23
N SER A 169 -18.09 -4.46 1.94
CA SER A 169 -16.73 -4.68 1.45
C SER A 169 -15.90 -5.44 2.50
N THR A 170 -14.75 -5.96 2.08
CA THR A 170 -13.72 -6.47 2.97
C THR A 170 -12.41 -5.77 2.70
N ARG A 171 -11.66 -5.45 3.76
CA ARG A 171 -10.34 -4.84 3.67
C ARG A 171 -9.34 -5.56 4.54
N VAL A 172 -8.16 -5.84 4.00
CA VAL A 172 -7.04 -6.38 4.77
C VAL A 172 -6.23 -5.25 5.38
N TYR A 173 -6.08 -5.27 6.70
CA TYR A 173 -5.31 -4.31 7.48
C TYR A 173 -4.71 -4.98 8.73
N ALA A 174 -4.23 -4.21 9.73
CA ALA A 174 -3.63 -4.74 10.95
C ALA A 174 -4.65 -5.25 11.95
N HIS A 175 -4.35 -6.35 12.63
CA HIS A 175 -5.20 -6.91 13.68
C HIS A 175 -5.24 -5.97 14.90
N PRO A 176 -6.43 -5.68 15.47
CA PRO A 176 -6.58 -4.66 16.50
C PRO A 176 -5.88 -5.00 17.82
N LYS A 177 -5.65 -6.29 18.11
CA LYS A 177 -4.97 -6.77 19.32
C LYS A 177 -3.53 -7.23 19.06
N GLU A 178 -3.19 -7.50 17.81
CA GLU A 178 -1.88 -8.05 17.40
C GLU A 178 -1.41 -7.31 16.14
N PRO A 179 -0.99 -6.03 16.24
CA PRO A 179 -0.81 -5.18 15.06
C PRO A 179 0.22 -5.66 14.03
N GLU A 180 1.10 -6.59 14.41
CA GLU A 180 2.05 -7.27 13.51
C GLU A 180 1.41 -8.32 12.61
N ARG A 181 0.14 -8.68 12.85
CA ARG A 181 -0.62 -9.66 12.06
C ARG A 181 -1.64 -8.96 11.18
N LYS A 182 -1.87 -9.54 9.99
CA LYS A 182 -2.96 -9.12 9.11
C LYS A 182 -4.30 -9.64 9.64
N CYS A 183 -5.32 -8.81 9.50
CA CYS A 183 -6.72 -9.14 9.74
C CYS A 183 -7.55 -8.65 8.56
N THR A 184 -8.53 -9.45 8.16
CA THR A 184 -9.56 -9.01 7.22
C THR A 184 -10.71 -8.40 8.02
N PHE A 185 -11.20 -7.26 7.57
CA PHE A 185 -12.34 -6.58 8.17
C PHE A 185 -13.48 -6.53 7.17
N THR A 186 -14.67 -6.98 7.58
CA THR A 186 -15.89 -6.76 6.82
C THR A 186 -16.47 -5.39 7.19
N CYS A 187 -16.60 -4.51 6.21
CA CYS A 187 -17.19 -3.18 6.34
C CYS A 187 -18.63 -3.20 5.81
N LYS A 188 -19.59 -2.70 6.60
CA LYS A 188 -21.02 -2.66 6.23
C LYS A 188 -21.65 -1.29 6.47
N ILE A 189 -22.57 -0.91 5.58
CA ILE A 189 -23.46 0.25 5.76
C ILE A 189 -24.88 -0.27 5.88
N LEU A 190 -25.49 -0.07 7.05
CA LEU A 190 -26.83 -0.55 7.40
C LEU A 190 -27.77 0.63 7.68
N ASP A 191 -29.06 0.36 7.72
CA ASP A 191 -30.07 1.33 8.15
C ASP A 191 -30.33 1.14 9.64
N ASN A 192 -30.26 2.24 10.38
CA ASN A 192 -30.60 2.30 11.79
C ASN A 192 -31.65 3.39 12.00
N SER A 193 -32.92 3.05 11.78
CA SER A 193 -34.05 3.97 11.96
C SER A 193 -33.95 5.24 11.10
N GLY A 194 -33.53 5.11 9.85
CA GLY A 194 -33.41 6.23 8.90
C GLY A 194 -32.08 6.97 8.99
N THR A 195 -31.09 6.46 9.71
CA THR A 195 -29.70 6.96 9.69
C THR A 195 -28.74 5.84 9.27
N PRO A 196 -27.65 6.15 8.56
CA PRO A 196 -26.66 5.15 8.22
C PRO A 196 -25.92 4.69 9.48
N GLN A 197 -25.83 3.37 9.66
CA GLN A 197 -24.96 2.75 10.64
C GLN A 197 -23.79 2.09 9.92
N PHE A 198 -22.58 2.52 10.27
CA PHE A 198 -21.34 1.98 9.76
C PHE A 198 -20.84 0.90 10.71
N GLN A 199 -20.30 -0.19 10.18
CA GLN A 199 -19.69 -1.26 10.95
C GLN A 199 -18.38 -1.71 10.31
N ILE A 200 -17.35 -1.90 11.12
CA ILE A 200 -16.09 -2.58 10.78
C ILE A 200 -16.00 -3.80 11.68
N ILE A 201 -16.06 -4.99 11.09
CA ILE A 201 -16.12 -6.27 11.79
C ILE A 201 -14.83 -7.05 11.50
N PRO A 202 -13.95 -7.29 12.50
CA PRO A 202 -12.79 -8.16 12.33
C PRO A 202 -13.24 -9.60 12.08
N GLU A 203 -12.82 -10.23 10.98
CA GLU A 203 -13.16 -11.65 10.71
C GLU A 203 -12.49 -12.62 11.69
N ALA A 204 -11.43 -12.18 12.37
CA ALA A 204 -10.76 -12.95 13.40
C ALA A 204 -11.45 -12.87 14.78
N ASP A 205 -12.34 -11.89 14.98
CA ASP A 205 -12.96 -11.61 16.29
C ASP A 205 -14.30 -10.87 16.11
N PHE A 206 -15.38 -11.64 16.01
CA PHE A 206 -16.73 -11.12 15.77
C PHE A 206 -17.34 -10.41 16.98
N ASP A 207 -16.75 -10.52 18.17
CA ASP A 207 -17.25 -9.85 19.38
C ASP A 207 -16.78 -8.38 19.47
N HIS A 208 -15.76 -8.01 18.69
CA HIS A 208 -15.13 -6.68 18.74
C HIS A 208 -15.46 -5.86 17.48
N VAL A 209 -16.74 -5.62 17.27
CA VAL A 209 -17.24 -4.78 16.17
C VAL A 209 -17.07 -3.30 16.50
N PHE A 210 -16.49 -2.54 15.56
CA PHE A 210 -16.47 -1.08 15.62
C PHE A 210 -17.66 -0.56 14.83
N PHE A 211 -18.60 0.13 15.48
CA PHE A 211 -19.78 0.68 14.81
C PHE A 211 -20.08 2.10 15.26
N GLY A 212 -20.77 2.87 14.41
CA GLY A 212 -21.12 4.25 14.68
C GLY A 212 -21.96 4.90 13.57
N GLU A 213 -22.30 6.17 13.78
CA GLU A 213 -23.11 6.98 12.85
C GLU A 213 -22.28 7.53 11.67
N SER A 214 -20.96 7.37 11.70
CA SER A 214 -20.07 7.72 10.59
C SER A 214 -18.98 6.67 10.39
N ALA A 215 -18.46 6.58 9.16
CA ALA A 215 -17.34 5.70 8.84
C ALA A 215 -16.08 6.09 9.65
N ASP A 216 -15.87 7.39 9.87
CA ASP A 216 -14.74 7.92 10.64
C ASP A 216 -14.76 7.48 12.11
N VAL A 217 -15.94 7.44 12.75
CA VAL A 217 -16.08 6.95 14.14
C VAL A 217 -15.62 5.49 14.23
N CYS A 218 -16.03 4.65 13.28
CA CYS A 218 -15.63 3.24 13.25
C CYS A 218 -14.12 3.09 13.04
N HIS A 219 -13.57 3.84 12.08
CA HIS A 219 -12.15 3.78 11.75
C HIS A 219 -11.27 4.33 12.88
N LEU A 220 -11.70 5.41 13.54
CA LEU A 220 -11.02 5.93 14.73
C LEU A 220 -10.95 4.88 15.85
N GLY A 221 -12.07 4.21 16.13
CA GLY A 221 -12.11 3.15 17.14
C GLY A 221 -11.14 2.00 16.84
N LEU A 222 -11.01 1.62 15.55
CA LEU A 222 -10.01 0.64 15.10
C LEU A 222 -8.58 1.13 15.35
N LEU A 223 -8.26 2.37 14.95
CA LEU A 223 -6.92 2.95 15.16
C LEU A 223 -6.57 3.06 16.64
N GLU A 224 -7.51 3.51 17.48
CA GLU A 224 -7.33 3.60 18.93
C GLU A 224 -7.10 2.22 19.57
N ALA A 225 -7.78 1.18 19.08
CA ALA A 225 -7.55 -0.19 19.55
C ALA A 225 -6.12 -0.65 19.25
N ILE A 226 -5.62 -0.36 18.04
CA ILE A 226 -4.24 -0.67 17.63
C ILE A 226 -3.22 0.10 18.48
N VAL A 227 -3.41 1.40 18.67
CA VAL A 227 -2.50 2.24 19.48
C VAL A 227 -2.48 1.77 20.93
N ARG A 228 -3.61 1.33 21.48
CA ARG A 228 -3.70 0.86 22.87
C ARG A 228 -2.83 -0.36 23.17
N VAL A 229 -2.67 -1.26 22.21
CA VAL A 229 -1.91 -2.52 22.37
C VAL A 229 -0.49 -2.43 21.84
N SER A 230 -0.11 -1.31 21.24
CA SER A 230 1.17 -1.14 20.57
C SER A 230 1.98 -0.01 21.19
N ASP A 231 3.30 -0.14 21.22
CA ASP A 231 4.20 0.95 21.63
C ASP A 231 4.36 2.03 20.53
N ILE A 232 3.43 2.11 19.58
CA ILE A 232 3.46 3.07 18.47
C ILE A 232 3.00 4.43 18.99
N LYS A 233 3.95 5.24 19.47
CA LYS A 233 3.66 6.59 19.99
C LYS A 233 3.25 7.59 18.90
N ASN A 234 3.48 7.29 17.63
CA ASN A 234 3.38 8.24 16.52
C ASN A 234 2.37 7.83 15.44
N LEU A 235 1.44 6.91 15.71
CA LEU A 235 0.38 6.62 14.73
C LEU A 235 -0.55 7.84 14.66
N PRO A 236 -0.72 8.48 13.48
CA PRO A 236 -1.65 9.59 13.36
C PRO A 236 -3.08 9.08 13.54
N LEU A 237 -3.78 9.59 14.56
CA LEU A 237 -5.22 9.35 14.77
C LEU A 237 -6.07 10.24 13.86
N ARG A 238 -5.82 10.16 12.56
CA ARG A 238 -6.54 10.88 11.52
C ARG A 238 -7.48 9.88 10.82
N PRO A 239 -8.76 9.82 11.20
CA PRO A 239 -9.69 8.89 10.60
C PRO A 239 -9.91 9.22 9.11
N GLN A 240 -10.10 8.16 8.32
CA GLN A 240 -10.35 8.17 6.87
C GLN A 240 -11.32 7.03 6.57
N GLY A 241 -12.45 7.04 7.27
CA GLY A 241 -13.40 5.93 7.29
C GLY A 241 -13.96 5.61 5.91
N GLU A 242 -14.35 6.60 5.13
CA GLU A 242 -14.92 6.37 3.80
C GLU A 242 -13.89 5.73 2.85
N VAL A 243 -12.61 6.08 2.99
CA VAL A 243 -11.51 5.45 2.24
C VAL A 243 -11.26 4.02 2.74
N PHE A 244 -11.29 3.80 4.06
CA PHE A 244 -11.16 2.46 4.65
C PHE A 244 -12.32 1.54 4.22
N PHE A 245 -13.54 2.05 4.12
CA PHE A 245 -14.68 1.30 3.58
C PHE A 245 -14.54 1.01 2.09
N GLY A 246 -13.69 1.76 1.38
CA GLY A 246 -13.43 1.62 -0.05
C GLY A 246 -14.27 2.55 -0.92
N LEU A 247 -15.10 3.42 -0.33
CA LEU A 247 -15.95 4.37 -1.06
C LEU A 247 -15.13 5.37 -1.86
N GLY A 248 -13.90 5.68 -1.41
CA GLY A 248 -12.98 6.56 -2.11
C GLY A 248 -12.33 5.95 -3.36
N ASN A 249 -12.38 4.63 -3.53
CA ASN A 249 -11.70 3.98 -4.65
C ASN A 249 -12.34 4.41 -5.99
N PRO A 250 -11.58 4.82 -7.03
CA PRO A 250 -12.13 5.29 -8.30
C PRO A 250 -13.11 4.31 -8.98
N SER A 251 -12.84 3.01 -8.89
CA SER A 251 -13.70 1.98 -9.45
C SER A 251 -15.01 1.88 -8.68
N VAL A 252 -14.96 1.99 -7.35
CA VAL A 252 -16.15 1.98 -6.47
C VAL A 252 -16.96 3.26 -6.66
N VAL A 253 -16.30 4.41 -6.77
CA VAL A 253 -16.94 5.69 -7.13
C VAL A 253 -17.72 5.55 -8.44
N SER A 254 -17.10 4.98 -9.48
CA SER A 254 -17.75 4.76 -10.76
C SER A 254 -18.97 3.85 -10.66
N LEU A 255 -18.87 2.78 -9.85
CA LEU A 255 -20.02 1.90 -9.56
C LEU A 255 -21.16 2.66 -8.88
N ILE A 256 -20.87 3.40 -7.81
CA ILE A 256 -21.90 4.17 -7.07
C ILE A 256 -22.56 5.19 -8.00
N GLN A 257 -21.81 5.86 -8.87
CA GLN A 257 -22.36 6.80 -9.84
C GLN A 257 -23.25 6.14 -10.91
N SER A 258 -23.00 4.87 -11.22
CA SER A 258 -23.82 4.10 -12.16
C SER A 258 -25.13 3.60 -11.58
N LEU A 259 -25.28 3.60 -10.25
CA LEU A 259 -26.49 3.11 -9.58
C LEU A 259 -27.71 4.01 -9.85
N PRO A 260 -28.92 3.42 -9.88
CA PRO A 260 -30.15 4.18 -9.85
C PRO A 260 -30.17 5.16 -8.68
N ASN A 261 -30.79 6.33 -8.87
CA ASN A 261 -30.92 7.38 -7.87
C ASN A 261 -29.63 8.13 -7.46
N ALA A 262 -28.44 7.75 -7.94
CA ALA A 262 -27.20 8.50 -7.65
C ALA A 262 -27.31 9.99 -7.99
N LYS A 263 -27.96 10.31 -9.11
CA LYS A 263 -28.21 11.69 -9.57
C LYS A 263 -29.35 12.41 -8.83
N LYS A 264 -30.13 11.70 -8.01
CA LYS A 264 -31.27 12.25 -7.25
C LYS A 264 -30.87 12.71 -5.84
N CYS A 265 -29.64 12.40 -5.40
CA CYS A 265 -29.11 12.84 -4.12
C CYS A 265 -28.94 14.37 -4.10
N ALA A 266 -29.84 15.07 -3.42
CA ALA A 266 -29.94 16.54 -3.48
C ALA A 266 -28.69 17.26 -2.94
N ASN A 267 -28.06 16.71 -1.90
CA ASN A 267 -26.88 17.33 -1.27
C ASN A 267 -25.57 16.95 -1.96
N PHE A 268 -25.58 15.95 -2.85
CA PHE A 268 -24.35 15.39 -3.41
C PHE A 268 -23.83 16.25 -4.57
N LYS A 269 -22.62 16.79 -4.41
CA LYS A 269 -21.98 17.68 -5.40
C LYS A 269 -20.98 16.97 -6.31
N GLY A 270 -20.74 15.68 -6.07
CA GLY A 270 -19.77 14.87 -6.79
C GLY A 270 -18.62 14.43 -5.90
N PHE A 271 -18.06 13.27 -6.23
CA PHE A 271 -16.82 12.82 -5.61
C PHE A 271 -15.71 13.78 -6.04
N GLN A 272 -15.22 14.59 -5.10
CA GLN A 272 -14.05 15.42 -5.34
C GLN A 272 -12.85 14.49 -5.42
N ILE A 273 -12.56 13.88 -6.57
CA ILE A 273 -11.36 13.06 -6.77
C ILE A 273 -10.15 14.00 -6.90
N ASP A 274 -9.78 14.66 -5.81
CA ASP A 274 -8.48 15.31 -5.72
C ASP A 274 -7.44 14.20 -5.83
N SER A 275 -6.64 14.24 -6.89
CA SER A 275 -5.75 13.16 -7.34
C SER A 275 -4.68 12.72 -6.32
N GLY A 276 -4.67 13.33 -5.12
CA GLY A 276 -3.79 12.97 -4.00
C GLY A 276 -4.52 12.47 -2.73
N ILE A 277 -5.85 12.49 -2.66
CA ILE A 277 -6.61 12.11 -1.44
C ILE A 277 -7.16 10.67 -1.52
N TYR A 278 -7.46 10.15 -2.72
CA TYR A 278 -8.20 8.89 -2.89
C TYR A 278 -7.44 7.77 -3.60
N ALA A 279 -6.23 8.05 -4.10
CA ALA A 279 -5.28 6.97 -4.34
C ALA A 279 -4.94 6.41 -2.95
N GLU A 280 -5.17 5.12 -2.72
CA GLU A 280 -4.67 4.47 -1.50
C GLU A 280 -3.21 4.84 -1.37
N ASN A 281 -2.93 5.74 -0.43
CA ASN A 281 -1.61 6.29 -0.30
C ASN A 281 -0.83 5.17 0.36
N ASP A 282 -0.06 4.41 -0.42
CA ASP A 282 0.70 3.24 0.04
C ASP A 282 1.65 3.56 1.21
N ALA A 283 1.85 4.85 1.49
CA ALA A 283 2.62 5.37 2.61
C ALA A 283 1.80 5.71 3.87
N ASP A 284 0.46 5.74 3.83
CA ASP A 284 -0.36 6.10 4.99
C ASP A 284 -0.51 4.90 5.94
N PRO A 285 0.07 4.97 7.15
CA PRO A 285 0.04 3.86 8.10
C PRO A 285 -1.36 3.59 8.64
N THR A 286 -2.34 4.51 8.49
CA THR A 286 -3.72 4.32 8.97
C THR A 286 -4.57 3.44 8.04
N LEU A 287 -4.15 3.27 6.78
CA LEU A 287 -4.91 2.53 5.77
C LEU A 287 -4.11 1.36 5.18
N ASN A 288 -2.77 1.41 5.26
CA ASN A 288 -1.88 0.41 4.68
C ASN A 288 -1.11 -0.36 5.76
N PHE A 289 -1.24 -1.69 5.73
CA PHE A 289 -0.58 -2.58 6.70
C PHE A 289 0.95 -2.47 6.64
N ASP A 290 1.55 -2.44 5.46
CA ASP A 290 3.01 -2.39 5.31
C ASP A 290 3.58 -1.05 5.78
N ALA A 291 2.84 0.05 5.58
CA ALA A 291 3.18 1.36 6.13
C ALA A 291 3.12 1.37 7.66
N LEU A 292 2.09 0.74 8.25
CA LEU A 292 2.02 0.56 9.69
C LEU A 292 3.19 -0.28 10.23
N GLN A 293 3.53 -1.39 9.57
CA GLN A 293 4.66 -2.23 10.00
C GLN A 293 5.97 -1.45 10.00
N LYS A 294 6.22 -0.63 8.98
CA LYS A 294 7.41 0.25 8.96
C LYS A 294 7.41 1.20 10.16
N LEU A 295 6.26 1.76 10.53
CA LEU A 295 6.14 2.65 11.68
C LEU A 295 6.38 1.93 13.01
N ILE A 296 5.86 0.70 13.17
CA ILE A 296 6.11 -0.17 14.33
C ILE A 296 7.62 -0.40 14.47
N VAL A 297 8.26 -0.82 13.39
CA VAL A 297 9.70 -1.10 13.35
C VAL A 297 10.51 0.13 13.73
N ILE A 298 10.23 1.30 13.15
CA ILE A 298 10.92 2.56 13.48
C ILE A 298 10.75 2.92 14.95
N SER A 299 9.54 2.75 15.50
CA SER A 299 9.24 3.04 16.91
C SER A 299 10.00 2.12 17.88
N ALA A 300 10.19 0.85 17.49
CA ALA A 300 10.98 -0.12 18.26
C ALA A 300 12.49 0.20 18.26
N TYR A 301 13.04 0.79 17.18
CA TYR A 301 14.46 1.19 17.15
C TYR A 301 14.74 2.46 17.95
N HIS A 302 13.81 3.42 17.96
CA HIS A 302 13.98 4.68 18.71
C HIS A 302 13.89 4.54 20.23
N SER A 303 13.49 3.36 20.74
CA SER A 303 13.42 3.06 22.17
C SER A 303 14.71 2.43 22.72
N VAL A 304 15.74 2.21 21.89
CA VAL A 304 17.08 1.79 22.35
C VAL A 304 17.84 3.03 22.83
N PRO A 305 18.24 3.14 24.12
CA PRO A 305 18.98 4.30 24.58
C PRO A 305 20.34 4.37 23.87
N GLU A 306 20.65 5.54 23.28
CA GLU A 306 22.00 5.88 22.83
C GLU A 306 22.96 5.70 24.01
N ILE A 307 23.77 4.64 23.96
CA ILE A 307 24.89 4.47 24.88
C ILE A 307 25.90 5.54 24.48
N LYS A 308 25.83 6.70 25.13
CA LYS A 308 26.90 7.69 25.06
C LYS A 308 28.14 7.05 25.68
N GLU A 309 29.07 6.62 24.83
CA GLU A 309 30.43 6.32 25.27
C GLU A 309 31.04 7.62 25.81
N GLU A 310 31.24 7.70 27.13
CA GLU A 310 32.10 8.73 27.71
C GLU A 310 33.55 8.47 27.28
N PRO A 311 34.24 9.46 26.71
CA PRO A 311 35.62 9.30 26.31
C PRO A 311 36.56 9.21 27.53
N PRO A 312 37.73 8.53 27.38
CA PRO A 312 38.66 8.20 28.46
C PRO A 312 39.44 9.39 29.03
#